data_AF-A0A7S2Z8H1-F1
#
_entry.id   AF-A0A7S2Z8H1-F1
#
_cell.length_a   1.000
_cell.length_b   1.000
_cell.length_c   1.000
_cell.angle_alpha   90.00
_cell.angle_beta   90.00
_cell.angle_gamma   90.00
#
_symmetry.space_group_name_H-M   'P 1'
#
loop_
_entity.id
_entity.type
_entity.pdbx_description
1 polymer ?
#
loop_
_entity_poly.entity_id
_entity_poly.type
_entity_poly.pdbx_seq_one_letter_code
_entity_poly.pdbx_strand_id
1 'polypeptide(L)'
;NGRPLRSMTLWLRKLARMRSQVVSLGGVGIKRPSRSASSKRSAVDAHSTGESGPPSTSSSGDKPAGGAHAPGRGKKKAKRKPRAAVPVQVEAPSEWRTVLSKIAEFRENGPLAPVDTMGCERLADVDADPKTYRFQTLVSLMLSSQTKDQVTAAAVKRLQESKGGLTVDNVANHMSVEEIDELICKVGFHNTKAKRLKEAAKICAEEYGGGIPPTAG
;
A
#
# COMPACT_ATOMS: atom_id res chain seq x y z
N ASN A 1 -6.93 -15.09 36.64
CA ASN A 1 -6.09 -15.66 35.56
C ASN A 1 -6.85 -15.84 34.25
N GLY A 2 -7.21 -14.74 33.59
CA GLY A 2 -7.94 -14.83 32.32
C GLY A 2 -7.55 -13.72 31.35
N ARG A 3 -7.00 -14.15 30.22
CA ARG A 3 -6.93 -13.50 28.89
C ARG A 3 -5.61 -12.80 28.50
N PRO A 4 -4.72 -13.50 27.78
CA PRO A 4 -3.90 -12.92 26.71
C PRO A 4 -4.43 -13.23 25.29
N LEU A 5 -5.38 -14.16 25.13
CA LEU A 5 -5.90 -14.59 23.81
C LEU A 5 -6.76 -13.54 23.05
N ARG A 6 -7.11 -12.41 23.68
CA ARG A 6 -7.92 -11.36 23.02
C ARG A 6 -7.10 -10.43 22.11
N SER A 7 -5.80 -10.26 22.39
CA SER A 7 -4.92 -9.41 21.57
C SER A 7 -4.56 -10.09 20.24
N MET A 8 -4.23 -11.38 20.30
CA MET A 8 -3.88 -12.21 19.14
C MET A 8 -5.05 -12.31 18.14
N THR A 9 -6.26 -12.59 18.61
CA THR A 9 -7.46 -12.65 17.76
C THR A 9 -7.83 -11.30 17.15
N LEU A 10 -7.53 -10.18 17.80
CA LEU A 10 -7.70 -8.85 17.21
C LEU A 10 -6.64 -8.55 16.13
N TRP A 11 -5.40 -9.00 16.34
CA TRP A 11 -4.30 -8.85 15.39
C TRP A 11 -4.55 -9.67 14.12
N LEU A 12 -4.95 -10.93 14.26
CA LEU A 12 -5.30 -11.82 13.14
C LEU A 12 -6.56 -11.35 12.41
N ARG A 13 -7.57 -10.83 13.13
CA ARG A 13 -8.75 -10.22 12.51
C ARG A 13 -8.41 -8.90 11.81
N LYS A 14 -7.42 -8.13 12.26
CA LYS A 14 -6.92 -6.93 11.55
C LYS A 14 -6.09 -7.33 10.32
N LEU A 15 -5.23 -8.34 10.42
CA LEU A 15 -4.44 -8.88 9.31
C LEU A 15 -5.35 -9.50 8.22
N ALA A 16 -6.37 -10.26 8.63
CA ALA A 16 -7.40 -10.80 7.73
C ALA A 16 -8.30 -9.70 7.13
N ARG A 17 -8.61 -8.63 7.89
CA ARG A 17 -9.34 -7.47 7.37
C ARG A 17 -8.50 -6.64 6.38
N MET A 18 -7.18 -6.60 6.53
CA MET A 18 -6.25 -6.04 5.55
C MET A 18 -6.22 -6.83 4.24
N ARG A 19 -6.35 -8.17 4.29
CA ARG A 19 -6.57 -8.99 3.08
C ARG A 19 -7.95 -8.77 2.44
N SER A 20 -9.00 -8.54 3.24
CA SER A 20 -10.37 -8.40 2.74
C SER A 20 -10.69 -7.02 2.14
N GLN A 21 -10.05 -5.94 2.59
CA GLN A 21 -10.27 -4.60 2.00
C GLN A 21 -9.69 -4.45 0.59
N VAL A 22 -8.78 -5.34 0.16
CA VAL A 22 -8.16 -5.31 -1.17
C VAL A 22 -9.08 -5.81 -2.29
N VAL A 23 -10.15 -6.56 -1.97
CA VAL A 23 -11.10 -7.07 -2.97
C VAL A 23 -12.19 -6.03 -3.30
N SER A 24 -12.38 -5.00 -2.47
CA SER A 24 -13.54 -4.10 -2.58
C SER A 24 -13.31 -2.80 -3.37
N LEU A 25 -12.09 -2.50 -3.84
CA LEU A 25 -11.78 -1.24 -4.56
C LEU A 25 -11.31 -1.42 -6.01
N GLY A 26 -11.36 -2.64 -6.56
CA GLY A 26 -11.01 -2.94 -7.96
C GLY A 26 -12.14 -2.71 -8.97
N GLY A 27 -12.98 -1.69 -8.78
CA GLY A 27 -14.20 -1.48 -9.59
C GLY A 27 -14.41 -0.04 -10.02
N VAL A 28 -13.41 0.61 -10.62
CA VAL A 28 -13.63 1.84 -11.40
C VAL A 28 -12.95 1.67 -12.75
N GLY A 29 -13.76 1.46 -13.78
CA GLY A 29 -13.32 1.28 -15.16
C GLY A 29 -12.66 2.55 -15.69
N ILE A 30 -11.41 2.43 -16.13
CA ILE A 30 -10.69 3.48 -16.84
C ILE A 30 -11.11 3.42 -18.32
N LYS A 31 -11.99 4.33 -18.75
CA LYS A 31 -12.22 4.60 -20.17
C LYS A 31 -10.98 5.32 -20.73
N ARG A 32 -10.26 4.66 -21.65
CA ARG A 32 -9.21 5.28 -22.48
C ARG A 32 -9.85 6.15 -23.56
N PRO A 33 -9.44 7.41 -23.77
CA PRO A 33 -9.82 8.16 -24.96
C PRO A 33 -8.91 7.80 -26.15
N SER A 34 -9.54 7.62 -27.30
CA SER A 34 -8.93 7.42 -28.62
C SER A 34 -8.28 8.71 -29.11
N ARG A 35 -7.05 8.63 -29.62
CA ARG A 35 -6.41 9.69 -30.41
C ARG A 35 -6.35 9.26 -31.87
N SER A 36 -6.99 10.02 -32.76
CA SER A 36 -6.75 10.00 -34.20
C SER A 36 -5.95 11.23 -34.62
N ALA A 37 -5.05 10.99 -35.57
CA ALA A 37 -4.17 11.86 -36.37
C ALA A 37 -4.88 13.11 -36.97
N SER A 38 -4.27 14.17 -37.54
CA SER A 38 -2.90 14.59 -37.89
C SER A 38 -2.98 16.02 -38.49
N SER A 39 -1.82 16.65 -38.76
CA SER A 39 -1.56 17.68 -39.81
C SER A 39 -1.87 19.15 -39.47
N LYS A 40 -1.12 20.20 -39.86
CA LYS A 40 0.25 20.51 -40.34
C LYS A 40 0.28 22.04 -40.60
N ARG A 41 1.40 22.72 -40.29
CA ARG A 41 2.00 23.93 -40.96
C ARG A 41 1.20 25.26 -40.86
N SER A 42 1.75 26.49 -40.92
CA SER A 42 3.10 27.13 -40.93
C SER A 42 2.89 28.67 -40.90
N ALA A 43 3.79 29.44 -40.24
CA ALA A 43 4.29 30.82 -40.53
C ALA A 43 3.26 32.00 -40.68
N VAL A 44 3.49 33.30 -40.42
CA VAL A 44 4.62 34.26 -40.48
C VAL A 44 4.28 35.54 -39.66
N ASP A 45 5.31 36.38 -39.49
CA ASP A 45 5.53 37.72 -38.88
C ASP A 45 4.43 38.81 -38.86
N ALA A 46 4.51 39.73 -37.87
CA ALA A 46 4.82 41.17 -38.07
C ALA A 46 4.67 42.05 -36.80
N HIS A 47 5.53 43.07 -36.72
CA HIS A 47 5.70 44.15 -35.72
C HIS A 47 4.49 45.10 -35.53
N SER A 48 4.37 45.74 -34.35
CA SER A 48 4.59 47.21 -34.16
C SER A 48 3.77 47.84 -33.00
N THR A 49 4.51 48.51 -32.09
CA THR A 49 4.25 49.80 -31.40
C THR A 49 2.99 50.07 -30.56
N GLY A 50 3.21 50.63 -29.36
CA GLY A 50 2.59 51.92 -28.99
C GLY A 50 1.79 52.00 -27.68
N GLU A 51 2.48 52.43 -26.62
CA GLU A 51 2.10 53.46 -25.62
C GLU A 51 0.76 53.53 -24.84
N SER A 52 0.95 53.91 -23.56
CA SER A 52 0.14 54.79 -22.69
C SER A 52 -1.03 54.22 -21.87
N GLY A 53 -1.03 54.57 -20.58
CA GLY A 53 -2.01 54.18 -19.56
C GLY A 53 -3.21 55.15 -19.42
N PRO A 54 -3.79 55.28 -18.20
CA PRO A 54 -5.12 54.78 -17.84
C PRO A 54 -6.23 55.87 -17.83
N PRO A 55 -7.50 55.53 -17.55
CA PRO A 55 -7.99 55.80 -16.18
C PRO A 55 -9.04 54.82 -15.62
N SER A 56 -9.20 54.91 -14.30
CA SER A 56 -10.26 54.39 -13.43
C SER A 56 -11.68 54.86 -13.78
N THR A 57 -12.70 54.01 -13.58
CA THR A 57 -13.97 54.38 -12.94
C THR A 57 -14.71 53.17 -12.35
N SER A 58 -15.32 53.45 -11.21
CA SER A 58 -16.21 52.68 -10.34
C SER A 58 -17.56 52.29 -10.96
N SER A 59 -18.18 51.22 -10.46
CA SER A 59 -19.63 51.09 -10.13
C SER A 59 -20.02 49.60 -10.14
N SER A 60 -20.20 48.96 -8.98
CA SER A 60 -21.47 48.85 -8.23
C SER A 60 -22.51 47.95 -8.91
N GLY A 61 -22.90 46.88 -8.21
CA GLY A 61 -23.93 45.94 -8.63
C GLY A 61 -24.22 44.89 -7.54
N ASP A 62 -25.00 45.30 -6.54
CA ASP A 62 -25.66 44.49 -5.51
C ASP A 62 -26.47 43.29 -6.04
N LYS A 63 -26.41 42.15 -5.35
CA LYS A 63 -27.58 41.34 -4.88
C LYS A 63 -27.17 40.06 -4.10
N PRO A 64 -28.06 39.42 -3.31
CA PRO A 64 -27.82 39.26 -1.88
C PRO A 64 -27.87 37.81 -1.35
N ALA A 65 -27.45 37.71 -0.08
CA ALA A 65 -27.96 36.89 1.03
C ALA A 65 -28.48 35.45 0.82
N GLY A 66 -27.91 34.54 1.63
CA GLY A 66 -28.71 33.70 2.51
C GLY A 66 -28.96 32.26 2.05
N GLY A 67 -28.19 31.32 2.62
CA GLY A 67 -28.46 29.89 2.48
C GLY A 67 -27.78 29.08 3.58
N ALA A 68 -28.42 29.01 4.75
CA ALA A 68 -28.00 28.21 5.89
C ALA A 68 -27.81 26.73 5.49
N HIS A 69 -26.63 26.17 5.79
CA HIS A 69 -26.31 24.77 5.56
C HIS A 69 -26.90 23.93 6.70
N ALA A 70 -28.03 23.27 6.45
CA ALA A 70 -28.63 22.29 7.36
C ALA A 70 -27.77 21.00 7.41
N PRO A 71 -27.64 20.34 8.58
CA PRO A 71 -26.84 19.12 8.69
C PRO A 71 -27.55 17.94 8.01
N GLY A 72 -26.89 17.37 7.01
CA GLY A 72 -27.36 16.21 6.26
C GLY A 72 -27.60 14.99 7.16
N ARG A 73 -28.86 14.56 7.21
CA ARG A 73 -29.34 13.34 7.87
C ARG A 73 -28.62 12.11 7.33
N GLY A 74 -27.74 11.52 8.14
CA GLY A 74 -27.00 10.30 7.81
C GLY A 74 -27.94 9.13 7.47
N LYS A 75 -27.85 8.61 6.23
CA LYS A 75 -28.53 7.38 5.83
C LYS A 75 -27.88 6.20 6.56
N LYS A 76 -28.60 5.59 7.50
CA LYS A 76 -28.20 4.33 8.16
C LYS A 76 -28.05 3.24 7.08
N LYS A 77 -26.84 2.69 6.92
CA LYS A 77 -26.60 1.55 6.01
C LYS A 77 -27.37 0.33 6.53
N ALA A 78 -28.25 -0.22 5.70
CA ALA A 78 -28.98 -1.45 6.00
C ALA A 78 -27.98 -2.61 6.20
N LYS A 79 -28.09 -3.32 7.33
CA LYS A 79 -27.34 -4.56 7.58
C LYS A 79 -27.79 -5.61 6.55
N ARG A 80 -26.89 -6.01 5.65
CA ARG A 80 -27.12 -7.12 4.72
C ARG A 80 -27.22 -8.42 5.53
N LYS A 81 -28.28 -9.20 5.33
CA LYS A 81 -28.44 -10.53 5.93
C LYS A 81 -27.33 -11.47 5.40
N PRO A 82 -26.82 -12.41 6.20
CA PRO A 82 -25.87 -13.42 5.70
C PRO A 82 -26.57 -14.26 4.62
N ARG A 83 -25.98 -14.33 3.44
CA ARG A 83 -26.45 -15.23 2.38
C ARG A 83 -26.12 -16.65 2.82
N ALA A 84 -27.13 -17.52 2.88
CA ALA A 84 -26.92 -18.95 3.17
C ALA A 84 -25.88 -19.51 2.19
N ALA A 85 -24.91 -20.25 2.72
CA ALA A 85 -23.85 -20.87 1.92
C ALA A 85 -24.47 -21.96 1.05
N VAL A 86 -24.61 -21.68 -0.24
CA VAL A 86 -24.98 -22.70 -1.22
C VAL A 86 -23.70 -23.48 -1.52
N PRO A 87 -23.69 -24.82 -1.41
CA PRO A 87 -22.55 -25.62 -1.82
C PRO A 87 -22.37 -25.48 -3.34
N VAL A 88 -21.39 -24.68 -3.75
CA VAL A 88 -20.98 -24.56 -5.15
C VAL A 88 -20.04 -25.73 -5.43
N GLN A 89 -20.48 -26.70 -6.23
CA GLN A 89 -19.59 -27.68 -6.84
C GLN A 89 -18.70 -26.93 -7.84
N VAL A 90 -17.40 -26.89 -7.58
CA VAL A 90 -16.42 -26.20 -8.44
C VAL A 90 -15.77 -27.27 -9.32
N GLU A 91 -16.30 -27.45 -10.52
CA GLU A 91 -15.64 -28.26 -11.55
C GLU A 91 -14.45 -27.52 -12.15
N ALA A 92 -13.40 -28.25 -12.49
CA ALA A 92 -12.21 -27.66 -13.08
C ALA A 92 -12.57 -27.02 -14.45
N PRO A 93 -12.09 -25.79 -14.75
CA PRO A 93 -12.32 -25.16 -16.05
C PRO A 93 -11.83 -26.03 -17.20
N SER A 94 -12.48 -25.95 -18.36
CA SER A 94 -12.00 -26.62 -19.58
C SER A 94 -10.58 -26.18 -19.92
N GLU A 95 -9.76 -27.09 -20.47
CA GLU A 95 -8.37 -26.84 -20.89
C GLU A 95 -7.39 -26.35 -19.81
N TRP A 96 -7.70 -26.46 -18.50
CA TRP A 96 -6.80 -25.99 -17.44
C TRP A 96 -5.40 -26.64 -17.49
N ARG A 97 -5.32 -27.90 -17.95
CA ARG A 97 -4.04 -28.61 -18.14
C ARG A 97 -3.20 -27.94 -19.22
N THR A 98 -3.82 -27.62 -20.35
CA THR A 98 -3.18 -26.91 -21.47
C THR A 98 -2.68 -25.53 -21.03
N VAL A 99 -3.48 -24.79 -20.26
CA VAL A 99 -3.07 -23.49 -19.70
C VAL A 99 -1.90 -23.66 -18.73
N LEU A 100 -1.95 -24.65 -17.83
CA LEU A 100 -0.87 -24.93 -16.89
C LEU A 100 0.44 -25.29 -17.60
N SER A 101 0.40 -26.14 -18.63
CA SER A 101 1.57 -26.50 -19.43
C SER A 101 2.19 -25.27 -20.11
N LYS A 102 1.36 -24.38 -20.67
CA LYS A 102 1.85 -23.12 -21.27
C LYS A 102 2.45 -22.17 -20.24
N ILE A 103 1.88 -22.08 -19.03
CA ILE A 103 2.47 -21.30 -17.93
C ILE A 103 3.82 -21.89 -17.52
N ALA A 104 3.94 -23.22 -17.44
CA ALA A 104 5.20 -23.89 -17.10
C ALA A 104 6.28 -23.60 -18.15
N GLU A 105 5.97 -23.78 -19.44
CA GLU A 105 6.87 -23.46 -20.55
C GLU A 105 7.30 -21.98 -20.54
N PHE A 106 6.36 -21.06 -20.27
CA PHE A 106 6.67 -19.64 -20.14
C PHE A 106 7.56 -19.34 -18.93
N ARG A 107 7.37 -20.03 -17.79
CA ARG A 107 8.23 -19.85 -16.61
C ARG A 107 9.62 -20.45 -16.78
N GLU A 108 9.77 -21.46 -17.62
CA GLU A 108 11.05 -22.08 -17.96
C GLU A 108 11.87 -21.22 -18.94
N ASN A 109 11.22 -20.71 -19.98
CA ASN A 109 11.90 -20.02 -21.09
C ASN A 109 11.75 -18.49 -21.07
N GLY A 110 10.90 -17.95 -20.19
CA GLY A 110 10.57 -16.53 -20.12
C GLY A 110 11.54 -15.72 -19.25
N PRO A 111 11.39 -14.38 -19.24
CA PRO A 111 12.19 -13.51 -18.40
C PRO A 111 11.86 -13.73 -16.91
N LEU A 112 12.89 -13.68 -16.06
CA LEU A 112 12.72 -13.78 -14.61
C LEU A 112 11.81 -12.67 -14.09
N ALA A 113 10.83 -13.06 -13.27
CA ALA A 113 10.02 -12.09 -12.57
C ALA A 113 10.82 -11.48 -11.41
N PRO A 114 10.51 -10.23 -11.00
CA PRO A 114 11.18 -9.61 -9.86
C PRO A 114 11.12 -10.44 -8.58
N VAL A 115 9.99 -11.10 -8.30
CA VAL A 115 9.85 -11.98 -7.13
C VAL A 115 10.84 -13.16 -7.13
N ASP A 116 11.29 -13.60 -8.30
CA ASP A 116 12.25 -14.72 -8.39
C ASP A 116 13.64 -14.31 -7.88
N THR A 117 13.95 -13.00 -7.86
CA THR A 117 15.25 -12.45 -7.43
C THR A 117 15.17 -11.62 -6.15
N MET A 118 14.08 -10.88 -5.98
CA MET A 118 13.85 -9.89 -4.92
C MET A 118 12.62 -10.24 -4.07
N GLY A 119 12.28 -11.54 -4.00
CA GLY A 119 11.21 -12.05 -3.16
C GLY A 119 11.43 -11.73 -1.68
N CYS A 120 10.34 -11.52 -0.95
CA CYS A 120 10.37 -11.11 0.46
C CYS A 120 11.09 -12.13 1.36
N GLU A 121 11.12 -13.40 0.94
CA GLU A 121 11.82 -14.49 1.61
C GLU A 121 13.35 -14.39 1.55
N ARG A 122 13.90 -13.58 0.63
CA ARG A 122 15.35 -13.39 0.44
C ARG A 122 15.89 -12.07 1.00
N LEU A 123 15.03 -11.21 1.56
CA LEU A 123 15.43 -9.85 1.96
C LEU A 123 16.06 -9.76 3.35
N ALA A 124 15.88 -10.77 4.20
CA ALA A 124 16.52 -10.81 5.51
C ALA A 124 18.01 -11.11 5.37
N ASP A 125 18.82 -10.44 6.19
CA ASP A 125 20.26 -10.63 6.26
C ASP A 125 20.59 -12.00 6.86
N VAL A 126 21.11 -12.89 6.03
CA VAL A 126 21.43 -14.29 6.39
C VAL A 126 22.54 -14.40 7.43
N ASP A 127 23.36 -13.36 7.58
CA ASP A 127 24.46 -13.32 8.54
C ASP A 127 24.01 -12.73 9.90
N ALA A 128 22.79 -12.22 10.00
CA ALA A 128 22.23 -11.69 11.23
C ALA A 128 21.88 -12.80 12.24
N ASP A 129 21.80 -12.44 13.53
CA ASP A 129 21.38 -13.38 14.55
C ASP A 129 19.94 -13.89 14.29
N PRO A 130 19.58 -15.10 14.76
CA PRO A 130 18.29 -15.71 14.44
C PRO A 130 17.06 -14.87 14.81
N LYS A 131 17.12 -14.02 15.85
CA LYS A 131 16.01 -13.14 16.20
C LYS A 131 15.91 -11.99 15.21
N THR A 132 17.04 -11.36 14.88
CA THR A 132 17.08 -10.28 13.89
C THR A 132 16.66 -10.77 12.52
N TYR A 133 17.16 -11.91 12.04
CA TYR A 133 16.74 -12.51 10.76
C TYR A 133 15.21 -12.68 10.65
N ARG A 134 14.60 -13.25 11.69
CA ARG A 134 13.14 -13.45 11.77
C ARG A 134 12.37 -12.13 11.80
N PHE A 135 12.87 -11.14 12.53
CA PHE A 135 12.26 -9.82 12.58
C PHE A 135 12.35 -9.11 11.22
N GLN A 136 13.49 -9.18 10.53
CA GLN A 136 13.64 -8.63 9.18
C GLN A 136 12.69 -9.31 8.18
N THR A 137 12.51 -10.62 8.30
CA THR A 137 11.52 -11.37 7.50
C THR A 137 10.09 -10.90 7.82
N LEU A 138 9.75 -10.67 9.09
CA LEU A 138 8.45 -10.10 9.46
C LEU A 138 8.25 -8.71 8.84
N VAL A 139 9.27 -7.86 8.88
CA VAL A 139 9.22 -6.51 8.31
C VAL A 139 9.03 -6.57 6.78
N SER A 140 9.75 -7.45 6.08
CA SER A 140 9.57 -7.61 4.62
C SER A 140 8.13 -7.99 4.27
N LEU A 141 7.52 -8.89 5.04
CA LEU A 141 6.12 -9.29 4.88
C LEU A 141 5.14 -8.16 5.21
N MET A 142 5.40 -7.34 6.23
CA MET A 142 4.56 -6.19 6.57
C MET A 142 4.57 -5.11 5.49
N LEU A 143 5.71 -4.90 4.83
CA LEU A 143 5.88 -3.89 3.80
C LEU A 143 5.36 -4.33 2.42
N SER A 144 5.36 -5.63 2.12
CA SER A 144 5.04 -6.15 0.78
C SER A 144 3.60 -5.95 0.33
N SER A 145 2.65 -5.83 1.27
CA SER A 145 1.22 -5.66 0.92
C SER A 145 1.01 -4.44 0.01
N GLN A 146 0.51 -4.70 -1.20
CA GLN A 146 0.26 -3.68 -2.23
C GLN A 146 1.50 -2.84 -2.58
N THR A 147 2.69 -3.44 -2.55
CA THR A 147 3.96 -2.79 -2.90
C THR A 147 4.76 -3.71 -3.82
N LYS A 148 5.34 -3.18 -4.89
CA LYS A 148 6.15 -3.96 -5.83
C LYS A 148 7.40 -4.51 -5.15
N ASP A 149 7.85 -5.69 -5.55
CA ASP A 149 8.96 -6.40 -4.91
C ASP A 149 10.23 -5.54 -4.81
N GLN A 150 10.61 -4.84 -5.88
CA GLN A 150 11.80 -4.00 -5.88
C GLN A 150 11.72 -2.81 -4.90
N VAL A 151 10.51 -2.27 -4.70
CA VAL A 151 10.28 -1.16 -3.77
C VAL A 151 10.38 -1.66 -2.33
N THR A 152 9.83 -2.85 -2.07
CA THR A 152 9.95 -3.53 -0.78
C THR A 152 11.41 -3.85 -0.46
N ALA A 153 12.13 -4.45 -1.41
CA ALA A 153 13.56 -4.77 -1.27
C ALA A 153 14.40 -3.53 -0.94
N ALA A 154 14.20 -2.44 -1.67
CA ALA A 154 14.91 -1.18 -1.40
C ALA A 154 14.57 -0.59 -0.04
N ALA A 155 13.33 -0.69 0.42
CA ALA A 155 12.92 -0.19 1.73
C ALA A 155 13.53 -1.01 2.87
N VAL A 156 13.50 -2.35 2.78
CA VAL A 156 14.14 -3.24 3.76
C VAL A 156 15.64 -2.98 3.84
N LYS A 157 16.30 -2.80 2.69
CA LYS A 157 17.73 -2.47 2.63
C LYS A 157 18.05 -1.14 3.34
N ARG A 158 17.29 -0.07 3.09
CA ARG A 158 17.47 1.21 3.80
C ARG A 158 17.30 1.08 5.32
N LEU A 159 16.35 0.25 5.75
CA LEU A 159 16.16 -0.03 7.18
C LEU A 159 17.33 -0.81 7.77
N GLN A 160 17.88 -1.80 7.05
CA GLN A 160 19.07 -2.56 7.46
C GLN A 160 20.31 -1.66 7.56
N GLU A 161 20.48 -0.72 6.64
CA GLU A 161 21.58 0.24 6.59
C GLU A 161 21.40 1.42 7.56
N SER A 162 20.25 1.53 8.23
CA SER A 162 19.98 2.58 9.21
C SER A 162 20.88 2.46 10.44
N LYS A 163 21.08 3.56 11.16
CA LYS A 163 21.85 3.56 12.41
C LYS A 163 21.20 2.59 13.41
N GLY A 164 21.96 1.58 13.85
CA GLY A 164 21.47 0.52 14.76
C GLY A 164 20.82 -0.68 14.05
N GLY A 165 20.72 -0.65 12.72
CA GLY A 165 20.23 -1.73 11.89
C GLY A 165 18.74 -2.06 12.05
N LEU A 166 18.26 -3.03 11.26
CA LEU A 166 16.87 -3.50 11.34
C LEU A 166 16.71 -4.57 12.44
N THR A 167 16.85 -4.15 13.70
CA THR A 167 16.69 -4.99 14.90
C THR A 167 15.44 -4.59 15.69
N VAL A 168 14.91 -5.50 16.50
CA VAL A 168 13.73 -5.20 17.34
C VAL A 168 14.01 -4.04 18.30
N ASP A 169 15.16 -4.05 18.98
CA ASP A 169 15.52 -3.00 19.93
C ASP A 169 15.61 -1.63 19.25
N ASN A 170 16.33 -1.55 18.12
CA ASN A 170 16.49 -0.29 17.40
C ASN A 170 15.15 0.29 16.95
N VAL A 171 14.33 -0.56 16.31
CA VAL A 171 13.02 -0.12 15.84
C VAL A 171 12.09 0.20 17.01
N ALA A 172 12.11 -0.55 18.11
CA ALA A 172 11.19 -0.35 19.24
C ALA A 172 11.54 0.85 20.13
N ASN A 173 12.83 1.10 20.34
CA ASN A 173 13.31 2.02 21.37
C ASN A 173 13.98 3.28 20.80
N HIS A 174 14.68 3.17 19.67
CA HIS A 174 15.53 4.27 19.18
C HIS A 174 14.95 5.03 17.99
N MET A 175 14.22 4.36 17.09
CA MET A 175 13.66 5.01 15.89
C MET A 175 12.29 5.66 16.14
N SER A 176 12.10 6.91 15.77
CA SER A 176 10.77 7.54 15.71
C SER A 176 9.90 6.96 14.58
N VAL A 177 8.60 7.22 14.61
CA VAL A 177 7.70 6.79 13.54
C VAL A 177 8.02 7.54 12.25
N GLU A 178 8.42 8.80 12.38
CA GLU A 178 8.78 9.72 11.31
C GLU A 178 10.04 9.22 10.58
N GLU A 179 11.10 8.84 11.31
CA GLU A 179 12.30 8.24 10.72
C GLU A 179 12.00 6.93 9.99
N ILE A 180 11.15 6.07 10.56
CA ILE A 180 10.71 4.85 9.88
C ILE A 180 9.97 5.20 8.59
N ASP A 181 9.06 6.18 8.65
CA ASP A 181 8.26 6.63 7.50
C ASP A 181 9.14 7.17 6.37
N GLU A 182 10.16 7.95 6.69
CA GLU A 182 11.14 8.47 5.74
C GLU A 182 11.88 7.34 5.03
N LEU A 183 12.33 6.33 5.77
CA LEU A 183 13.06 5.17 5.21
C LEU A 183 12.19 4.32 4.28
N ILE A 184 10.88 4.26 4.55
CA ILE A 184 9.92 3.46 3.76
C ILE A 184 9.00 4.31 2.86
N CYS A 185 9.26 5.61 2.68
CA CYS A 185 8.32 6.55 2.06
C CYS A 185 7.85 6.19 0.63
N LYS A 186 8.61 5.34 -0.08
CA LYS A 186 8.25 4.84 -1.42
C LYS A 186 7.27 3.66 -1.40
N VAL A 187 7.09 3.02 -0.24
CA VAL A 187 6.16 1.92 -0.03
C VAL A 187 4.72 2.45 -0.02
N GLY A 188 3.78 1.71 -0.60
CA GLY A 188 2.36 2.08 -0.56
C GLY A 188 1.82 2.09 0.88
N PHE A 189 1.07 3.13 1.25
CA PHE A 189 0.53 3.34 2.61
C PHE A 189 1.62 3.41 3.70
N HIS A 190 2.79 3.99 3.38
CA HIS A 190 3.94 4.10 4.27
C HIS A 190 3.59 4.67 5.66
N ASN A 191 2.83 5.76 5.72
CA ASN A 191 2.44 6.42 6.99
C ASN A 191 1.76 5.49 8.00
N THR A 192 0.94 4.56 7.50
CA THR A 192 0.23 3.59 8.32
C THR A 192 1.14 2.41 8.63
N LYS A 193 1.95 1.98 7.65
CA LYS A 193 2.93 0.90 7.83
C LYS A 193 4.01 1.27 8.85
N ALA A 194 4.51 2.50 8.85
CA ALA A 194 5.52 2.97 9.81
C ALA A 194 5.01 2.86 11.25
N LYS A 195 3.80 3.37 11.52
CA LYS A 195 3.13 3.24 12.82
C LYS A 195 2.98 1.78 13.24
N ARG A 196 2.52 0.92 12.32
CA ARG A 196 2.31 -0.51 12.58
C ARG A 196 3.61 -1.26 12.81
N LEU A 197 4.67 -0.92 12.08
CA LEU A 197 5.99 -1.50 12.21
C LEU A 197 6.57 -1.16 13.59
N LYS A 198 6.46 0.11 14.01
CA LYS A 198 6.85 0.55 15.36
C LYS A 198 6.05 -0.17 16.47
N GLU A 199 4.74 -0.27 16.31
CA GLU A 199 3.87 -1.05 17.23
C GLU A 199 4.30 -2.52 17.30
N ALA A 200 4.57 -3.16 16.15
CA ALA A 200 4.99 -4.56 16.09
C ALA A 200 6.34 -4.77 16.78
N ALA A 201 7.30 -3.88 16.58
CA ALA A 201 8.60 -3.95 17.25
C ALA A 201 8.46 -3.83 18.77
N LYS A 202 7.62 -2.91 19.27
CA LYS A 202 7.34 -2.78 20.70
C LYS A 202 6.74 -4.06 21.29
N ILE A 203 5.76 -4.65 20.61
CA ILE A 203 5.18 -5.94 21.03
C ILE A 203 6.25 -7.04 21.06
N CYS A 204 7.11 -7.12 20.05
CA CYS A 204 8.20 -8.09 20.00
C CYS A 204 9.19 -7.91 21.17
N ALA A 205 9.50 -6.67 21.54
CA ALA A 205 10.35 -6.35 22.68
C ALA A 205 9.69 -6.74 24.01
N GLU A 206 8.45 -6.32 24.24
CA GLU A 206 7.73 -6.43 25.51
C GLU A 206 7.21 -7.85 25.80
N GLU A 207 6.62 -8.51 24.80
CA GLU A 207 5.91 -9.79 25.00
C GLU A 207 6.75 -11.01 24.59
N TYR A 208 7.77 -10.83 23.75
CA TYR A 208 8.52 -11.95 23.14
C TYR A 208 10.03 -11.86 23.37
N GLY A 209 10.50 -10.99 24.26
CA GLY A 209 11.93 -10.88 24.63
C GLY A 209 12.83 -10.57 23.42
N GLY A 210 12.34 -9.72 22.51
CA GLY A 210 13.00 -9.37 21.26
C GLY A 210 12.84 -10.41 20.14
N GLY A 211 12.07 -11.47 20.35
CA GLY A 211 11.71 -12.44 19.33
C GLY A 211 10.40 -12.09 18.60
N ILE A 212 10.01 -12.93 17.64
CA ILE A 212 8.69 -12.85 16.99
C ILE A 212 7.76 -13.95 17.50
N PRO A 213 6.42 -13.77 17.45
CA PRO A 213 5.47 -14.80 17.84
C PRO A 213 5.65 -16.08 16.99
N PRO A 214 5.61 -17.29 17.60
CA PRO A 214 5.90 -18.55 16.90
C PRO A 214 4.80 -18.99 15.92
N THR A 215 3.61 -18.38 15.94
CA THR A 215 2.52 -18.69 14.99
C THR A 215 1.51 -17.54 14.88
N ALA A 216 1.00 -17.30 13.67
CA ALA A 216 -0.23 -16.54 13.44
C ALA A 216 -1.41 -17.48 13.76
N GLY A 217 -1.91 -17.44 15.00
CA GLY A 217 -3.01 -18.30 15.47
C GLY A 217 -4.40 -17.89 15.00
#